data_AF-K0NH48-F1
#
_entry.id   AF-K0NH48-F1
#
_cell.length_a   1.000
_cell.length_b   1.000
_cell.length_c   1.000
_cell.angle_alpha   90.00
_cell.angle_beta   90.00
_cell.angle_gamma   90.00
#
_symmetry.space_group_name_H-M   'P 1'
#
loop_
_entity.id
_entity.type
_entity.pdbx_description
1 polymer ?
#
loop_
_entity_poly.entity_id
_entity_poly.type
_entity_poly.pdbx_seq_one_letter_code
_entity_poly.pdbx_strand_id
1 'polypeptide(L)'
;MTSQRDLKIAIYIMIIFLITGIICYASFTSPVPENPVRMMFQNKAGKVLFTHSVHSDDYTQDCLDCHHNIEDDETYNCSECHEETGDEDLPSRADAFHAQCKGCHEDLGAGPVECNSCHSL
;
A
#
# COMPACT_ATOMS: atom_id res chain seq x y z
N MET A 1 48.83 -10.30 -16.63
CA MET A 1 49.12 -8.87 -16.44
C MET A 1 48.35 -8.10 -17.50
N THR A 2 47.17 -7.58 -17.17
CA THR A 2 46.36 -6.75 -18.09
C THR A 2 47.07 -5.43 -18.33
N SER A 3 47.16 -4.96 -19.58
CA SER A 3 47.82 -3.68 -19.86
C SER A 3 46.94 -2.52 -19.37
N GLN A 4 47.54 -1.38 -19.01
CA GLN A 4 46.81 -0.19 -18.58
C GLN A 4 45.78 0.30 -19.62
N ARG A 5 45.98 -0.04 -20.90
CA ARG A 5 45.04 0.23 -21.99
C ARG A 5 43.82 -0.67 -21.91
N ASP A 6 44.01 -1.95 -21.63
CA ASP A 6 42.91 -2.92 -21.51
C ASP A 6 42.02 -2.61 -20.30
N LEU A 7 42.63 -2.16 -19.19
CA LEU A 7 41.90 -1.70 -18.01
C LEU A 7 41.04 -0.47 -18.30
N LYS A 8 41.57 0.52 -19.04
CA LYS A 8 40.80 1.71 -19.46
C LYS A 8 39.63 1.34 -20.38
N ILE A 9 39.86 0.44 -21.34
CA ILE A 9 38.80 -0.04 -22.25
C ILE A 9 37.69 -0.75 -21.45
N ALA A 10 38.06 -1.62 -20.51
CA ALA A 10 37.10 -2.30 -19.65
C ALA A 10 36.26 -1.33 -18.80
N ILE A 11 36.89 -0.29 -18.24
CA ILE A 11 36.18 0.76 -17.48
C ILE A 11 35.19 1.53 -18.37
N TYR A 12 35.59 1.90 -19.59
CA TYR A 12 34.69 2.58 -20.53
C TYR A 12 33.47 1.72 -20.88
N ILE A 13 33.69 0.43 -21.17
CA ILE A 13 32.59 -0.50 -21.47
C ILE A 13 31.65 -0.65 -20.26
N MET A 14 32.20 -0.76 -19.05
CA MET A 14 31.40 -0.79 -17.81
C MET A 14 30.56 0.47 -17.63
N ILE A 15 31.14 1.66 -17.86
CA ILE A 15 30.43 2.93 -17.75
C ILE A 15 29.29 2.99 -18.77
N ILE A 16 29.52 2.57 -20.01
CA ILE A 16 28.47 2.53 -21.05
C ILE A 16 27.33 1.61 -20.62
N PHE A 17 27.62 0.39 -20.16
CA PHE A 17 26.58 -0.54 -19.72
C PHE A 17 25.81 -0.01 -18.50
N LEU A 18 26.49 0.63 -17.55
CA LEU A 18 25.84 1.26 -16.40
C LEU A 18 24.89 2.37 -16.84
N ILE A 19 25.35 3.26 -17.74
CA ILE A 19 24.53 4.35 -18.28
C ILE A 19 23.33 3.79 -19.05
N THR A 20 23.52 2.79 -19.92
CA THR A 20 22.43 2.14 -20.64
C THR A 20 21.43 1.51 -19.67
N GLY A 21 21.90 0.82 -18.63
CA GLY A 21 21.04 0.24 -17.59
C GLY A 21 20.19 1.28 -16.87
N ILE A 22 20.79 2.42 -16.51
CA ILE A 22 20.07 3.54 -15.86
C ILE A 22 19.01 4.12 -16.80
N ILE A 23 19.35 4.35 -18.07
CA ILE A 23 18.42 4.90 -19.07
C ILE A 23 17.25 3.95 -19.29
N CYS A 24 17.50 2.66 -19.43
CA CYS A 24 16.44 1.66 -19.56
C CYS A 24 15.54 1.63 -18.32
N TYR A 25 16.11 1.65 -17.12
CA TYR A 25 15.33 1.69 -15.88
C TYR A 25 14.43 2.92 -15.82
N ALA A 26 14.95 4.10 -16.15
CA ALA A 26 14.19 5.35 -16.10
C ALA A 26 13.14 5.48 -17.22
N SER A 27 13.34 4.82 -18.37
CA SER A 27 12.44 4.95 -19.53
C SER A 27 11.27 3.96 -19.52
N PHE A 28 11.39 2.85 -18.79
CA PHE A 28 10.42 1.75 -18.82
C PHE A 28 9.78 1.45 -17.45
N THR A 29 9.58 2.47 -16.62
CA THR A 29 8.75 2.32 -15.42
C THR A 29 7.28 2.27 -15.82
N SER A 30 6.56 1.21 -15.40
CA SER A 30 5.10 1.19 -15.50
C SER A 30 4.50 2.40 -14.79
N PRO A 31 3.41 3.00 -15.33
CA PRO A 31 2.72 4.06 -14.64
C PRO A 31 2.27 3.56 -13.26
N VAL A 32 2.39 4.42 -12.25
CA VAL A 32 1.82 4.14 -10.93
C VAL A 32 0.31 4.00 -11.13
N PRO A 33 -0.30 2.89 -10.68
CA PRO A 33 -1.74 2.72 -10.81
C PRO A 33 -2.45 3.83 -10.04
N GLU A 34 -3.58 4.30 -10.59
CA GLU A 34 -4.38 5.37 -10.00
C GLU A 34 -4.87 5.00 -8.60
N ASN A 35 -5.31 3.74 -8.43
CA ASN A 35 -5.67 3.17 -7.14
C ASN A 35 -4.54 2.28 -6.59
N PRO A 36 -4.27 2.32 -5.28
CA PRO A 36 -3.25 1.49 -4.67
C PRO A 36 -3.64 0.00 -4.78
N VAL A 37 -2.69 -0.84 -5.17
CA VAL A 37 -2.95 -2.29 -5.28
C VAL A 37 -2.96 -2.93 -3.88
N ARG A 38 -1.99 -2.53 -3.04
CA ARG A 38 -1.82 -3.01 -1.67
C ARG A 38 -1.31 -1.89 -0.78
N MET A 39 -1.73 -1.90 0.47
CA MET A 39 -1.33 -0.94 1.50
C MET A 39 -0.82 -1.68 2.73
N MET A 40 0.14 -1.11 3.42
CA MET A 40 0.69 -1.68 4.65
C MET A 40 0.44 -0.73 5.82
N PHE A 41 -0.55 -1.06 6.64
CA PHE A 41 -0.87 -0.27 7.83
C PHE A 41 0.13 -0.56 8.94
N GLN A 42 0.81 0.49 9.40
CA GLN A 42 1.76 0.42 10.50
C GLN A 42 1.05 0.71 11.82
N ASN A 43 1.08 -0.23 12.77
CA ASN A 43 0.51 -0.04 14.10
C ASN A 43 1.31 -0.83 15.15
N LYS A 44 1.04 -0.56 16.44
CA LYS A 44 1.77 -1.14 17.59
C LYS A 44 1.51 -2.64 17.78
N ALA A 45 0.41 -3.20 17.25
CA ALA A 45 0.02 -4.59 17.43
C ALA A 45 0.59 -5.53 16.34
N GLY A 46 1.26 -4.98 15.33
CA GLY A 46 1.79 -5.72 14.18
C GLY A 46 1.28 -5.14 12.87
N LYS A 47 2.07 -5.23 11.81
CA LYS A 47 1.72 -4.64 10.51
C LYS A 47 0.58 -5.43 9.88
N VAL A 48 -0.35 -4.71 9.26
CA VAL A 48 -1.48 -5.30 8.54
C VAL A 48 -1.32 -5.00 7.06
N LEU A 49 -1.22 -6.06 6.24
CA LEU A 49 -1.23 -5.95 4.79
C LEU A 49 -2.68 -5.94 4.30
N PHE A 50 -3.10 -4.83 3.71
CA PHE A 50 -4.40 -4.67 3.08
C PHE A 50 -4.26 -4.71 1.55
N THR A 51 -5.07 -5.50 0.88
CA THR A 51 -5.08 -5.61 -0.59
C THR A 51 -6.23 -4.80 -1.17
N HIS A 52 -6.04 -3.48 -1.29
CA HIS A 52 -7.08 -2.54 -1.72
C HIS A 52 -7.72 -2.95 -3.06
N SER A 53 -6.93 -3.26 -4.09
CA SER A 53 -7.43 -3.76 -5.39
C SER A 53 -8.41 -4.93 -5.28
N VAL A 54 -8.15 -5.91 -4.40
CA VAL A 54 -9.06 -7.05 -4.23
C VAL A 54 -10.38 -6.61 -3.57
N HIS A 55 -10.32 -5.66 -2.63
CA HIS A 55 -11.53 -5.18 -1.95
C HIS A 55 -12.36 -4.26 -2.85
N SER A 56 -11.73 -3.42 -3.67
CA SER A 56 -12.43 -2.55 -4.62
C SER A 56 -12.93 -3.30 -5.86
N ASP A 57 -12.12 -4.20 -6.42
CA ASP A 57 -12.37 -4.73 -7.76
C ASP A 57 -13.07 -6.10 -7.71
N ASP A 58 -12.67 -6.99 -6.79
CA ASP A 58 -13.12 -8.39 -6.78
C ASP A 58 -14.35 -8.61 -5.88
N TYR A 59 -14.49 -7.83 -4.80
CA TYR A 59 -15.59 -7.95 -3.84
C TYR A 59 -16.70 -6.91 -4.02
N THR A 60 -16.67 -6.14 -5.12
CA THR A 60 -17.70 -5.16 -5.49
C THR A 60 -18.11 -4.23 -4.34
N GLN A 61 -17.13 -3.78 -3.55
CA GLN A 61 -17.37 -2.75 -2.55
C GLN A 61 -17.32 -1.39 -3.24
N ASP A 62 -18.32 -0.55 -2.98
CA ASP A 62 -18.31 0.83 -3.46
C ASP A 62 -17.21 1.61 -2.72
N CYS A 63 -16.58 2.58 -3.38
CA CYS A 63 -15.51 3.38 -2.77
C CYS A 63 -15.97 4.01 -1.45
N LEU A 64 -17.25 4.41 -1.39
CA LEU A 64 -17.89 5.04 -0.24
C LEU A 64 -18.19 4.08 0.93
N ASP A 65 -18.12 2.77 0.71
CA ASP A 65 -18.29 1.79 1.79
C ASP A 65 -17.14 1.86 2.79
N CYS A 66 -15.94 2.25 2.33
CA CYS A 66 -14.76 2.47 3.19
C CYS A 66 -14.39 3.96 3.29
N HIS A 67 -14.39 4.69 2.18
CA HIS A 67 -14.17 6.13 2.15
C HIS A 67 -15.49 6.86 2.38
N HIS A 68 -16.04 6.71 3.57
CA HIS A 68 -17.35 7.27 3.92
C HIS A 68 -17.26 8.76 4.24
N ASN A 69 -18.41 9.44 4.17
CA ASN A 69 -18.57 10.86 4.53
C ASN A 69 -17.63 11.82 3.79
N ILE A 70 -17.23 11.47 2.57
CA ILE A 70 -16.52 12.35 1.65
C ILE A 70 -17.51 12.99 0.67
N GLU A 71 -17.33 14.28 0.42
CA GLU A 71 -17.99 14.97 -0.69
C GLU A 71 -17.00 14.99 -1.87
N ASP A 72 -17.50 14.77 -3.09
CA ASP A 72 -16.73 14.66 -4.34
C ASP A 72 -15.80 13.42 -4.44
N ASP A 73 -15.03 13.34 -5.54
CA ASP A 73 -14.08 12.24 -5.84
C ASP A 73 -12.78 12.32 -5.00
N GLU A 74 -12.79 13.03 -3.86
CA GLU A 74 -11.62 13.19 -2.99
C GLU A 74 -11.57 12.10 -1.90
N THR A 75 -10.48 11.31 -1.88
CA THR A 75 -10.26 10.32 -0.83
C THR A 75 -9.31 10.86 0.25
N TYR A 76 -9.75 10.89 1.51
CA TYR A 76 -8.91 11.25 2.66
C TYR A 76 -8.35 10.02 3.36
N ASN A 77 -7.23 10.19 4.06
CA ASN A 77 -6.75 9.15 4.97
C ASN A 77 -7.68 9.06 6.17
N CYS A 78 -7.91 7.84 6.67
CA CYS A 78 -8.74 7.61 7.85
C CYS A 78 -8.28 8.45 9.06
N SER A 79 -6.97 8.73 9.15
CA SER A 79 -6.36 9.51 10.22
C SER A 79 -6.62 11.01 10.19
N GLU A 80 -7.21 11.53 9.12
CA GLU A 80 -7.58 12.94 9.03
C GLU A 80 -8.84 13.24 9.86
N CYS A 81 -9.70 12.23 10.08
CA CYS A 81 -10.86 12.33 10.94
C CYS A 81 -10.78 11.43 12.17
N HIS A 82 -10.31 10.18 12.02
CA HIS A 82 -10.15 9.25 13.14
C HIS A 82 -8.75 9.36 13.73
N GLU A 83 -8.64 10.01 14.89
CA GLU A 83 -7.37 10.17 15.61
C GLU A 83 -6.91 8.88 16.32
N GLU A 84 -5.73 8.91 16.97
CA GLU A 84 -5.24 7.76 17.76
C GLU A 84 -6.20 7.43 18.92
N THR A 85 -6.81 8.45 19.51
CA THR A 85 -7.83 8.32 20.55
C THR A 85 -9.16 8.82 20.00
N GLY A 86 -10.23 8.06 20.22
CA GLY A 86 -11.58 8.50 19.87
C GLY A 86 -12.13 9.52 20.88
N ASP A 87 -13.26 10.11 20.52
CA ASP A 87 -14.03 11.04 21.35
C ASP A 87 -15.51 10.61 21.41
N GLU A 88 -16.41 11.52 21.81
CA GLU A 88 -17.84 11.25 21.94
C GLU A 88 -18.53 11.03 20.58
N ASP A 89 -17.99 11.61 19.51
CA ASP A 89 -18.60 11.65 18.18
C ASP A 89 -17.91 10.69 17.19
N LEU A 90 -16.59 10.47 17.34
CA LEU A 90 -15.80 9.61 16.46
C LEU A 90 -15.06 8.50 17.22
N PRO A 91 -15.11 7.25 16.72
CA PRO A 91 -14.28 6.19 17.23
C PRO A 91 -12.80 6.46 16.97
N SER A 92 -11.94 5.88 17.80
CA SER A 92 -10.50 5.89 17.55
C SER A 92 -10.21 5.25 16.20
N ARG A 93 -9.08 5.59 15.57
CA ARG A 93 -8.65 4.99 14.31
C ARG A 93 -8.57 3.47 14.39
N ALA A 94 -8.11 2.93 15.52
CA ALA A 94 -8.03 1.50 15.73
C ALA A 94 -9.44 0.88 15.75
N ASP A 95 -10.37 1.48 16.49
CA ASP A 95 -11.74 0.98 16.58
C ASP A 95 -12.49 1.12 15.26
N ALA A 96 -12.26 2.21 14.51
CA ALA A 96 -12.81 2.40 13.17
C ALA A 96 -12.35 1.29 12.20
N PHE A 97 -11.06 0.97 12.18
CA PHE A 97 -10.54 -0.14 11.36
C PHE A 97 -11.13 -1.49 11.79
N HIS A 98 -11.20 -1.76 13.10
CA HIS A 98 -11.79 -3.01 13.56
C HIS A 98 -13.28 -3.10 13.23
N ALA A 99 -14.05 -2.02 13.39
CA ALA A 99 -15.46 -1.99 13.04
C ALA A 99 -15.67 -2.23 11.54
N GLN A 100 -14.92 -1.54 10.69
CA GLN A 100 -15.07 -1.66 9.23
C GLN A 100 -14.57 -3.01 8.71
N CYS A 101 -13.30 -3.35 8.97
CA CYS A 101 -12.66 -4.51 8.36
C CYS A 101 -13.19 -5.82 8.98
N LYS A 102 -13.21 -5.91 10.32
CA LYS A 102 -13.68 -7.12 11.00
C LYS A 102 -15.19 -7.28 10.83
N GLY A 103 -15.95 -6.18 10.92
CA GLY A 103 -17.40 -6.22 10.78
C GLY A 103 -17.83 -6.79 9.43
N CYS A 104 -17.30 -6.26 8.32
CA CYS A 104 -17.61 -6.80 6.99
C CYS A 104 -17.22 -8.28 6.85
N HIS A 105 -16.05 -8.69 7.38
CA HIS A 105 -15.65 -10.09 7.35
C HIS A 105 -16.57 -11.00 8.18
N GLU A 106 -17.05 -10.53 9.33
CA GLU A 106 -17.99 -11.26 10.18
C GLU A 106 -19.35 -11.39 9.50
N ASP A 107 -19.86 -10.31 8.92
CA ASP A 107 -21.17 -10.26 8.27
C ASP A 107 -21.24 -11.16 7.03
N LEU A 108 -20.18 -11.17 6.23
CA LEU A 108 -20.07 -12.04 5.05
C LEU A 108 -19.61 -13.46 5.40
N GLY A 109 -19.14 -13.69 6.62
CA GLY A 109 -18.50 -14.94 7.04
C GLY A 109 -17.25 -15.27 6.21
N ALA A 110 -16.58 -14.25 5.67
CA ALA A 110 -15.47 -14.37 4.73
C ALA A 110 -14.36 -13.39 5.10
N GLY A 111 -13.12 -13.90 5.21
CA GLY A 111 -11.96 -13.10 5.59
C GLY A 111 -11.53 -13.29 7.05
N PRO A 112 -10.39 -12.70 7.45
CA PRO A 112 -9.84 -12.85 8.78
C PRO A 112 -10.60 -12.05 9.84
N VAL A 113 -10.94 -12.70 10.96
CA VAL A 113 -11.61 -12.08 12.12
C VAL A 113 -10.80 -12.20 13.43
N GLU A 114 -9.79 -13.07 13.44
CA GLU A 114 -8.89 -13.27 14.56
C GLU A 114 -7.73 -12.28 14.54
N CYS A 115 -7.31 -11.80 15.72
CA CYS A 115 -6.31 -10.72 15.85
C CYS A 115 -5.02 -11.01 15.06
N ASN A 116 -4.48 -12.22 15.20
CA ASN A 116 -3.23 -12.63 14.57
C ASN A 116 -3.37 -12.98 13.07
N SER A 117 -4.60 -13.06 12.56
CA SER A 117 -4.84 -13.31 11.14
C SER A 117 -4.68 -12.05 10.30
N CYS A 118 -4.86 -10.87 10.91
CA CYS A 118 -4.55 -9.57 10.33
C CYS A 118 -3.17 -9.06 10.76
N HIS A 119 -2.85 -9.14 12.06
CA HIS A 119 -1.60 -8.67 12.64
C HIS A 119 -0.51 -9.75 12.61
N SER A 120 -0.13 -10.17 11.40
CA SER A 120 0.76 -11.31 11.20
C SER A 120 2.25 -10.93 11.00
N LEU A 121 2.61 -9.65 11.12
CA LEU A 121 3.93 -9.11 10.76
C LEU A 121 4.52 -8.17 11.81
#